data_AF-A0A9P0I0C4-F1
#
_entry.id   AF-A0A9P0I0C4-F1
#
_cell.length_a   1.000
_cell.length_b   1.000
_cell.length_c   1.000
_cell.angle_alpha   90.00
_cell.angle_beta   90.00
_cell.angle_gamma   90.00
#
_symmetry.space_group_name_H-M   'P 1'
#
loop_
_entity.id
_entity.type
_entity.pdbx_description
1 polymer ?
#
loop_
_entity_poly.entity_id
_entity_poly.type
_entity_poly.pdbx_seq_one_letter_code
_entity_poly.pdbx_strand_id
1 'polypeptide(L)'
;MLSLLSITLLTIAAEQIYAQDTSKEHQGLQPCGGHLKGPVGTITTPNFPNPFPVPIKCKWIIEHDIVNGTISVYFTQQYTTTGLTFTEYLYYDESYKLGERRALTLTDENITKIKWLQPRSSFRGKG
;
A
#
# COMPACT_ATOMS: atom_id res chain seq x y z
N MET A 1 -27.32 6.37 11.79
CA MET A 1 -26.52 7.51 11.30
C MET A 1 -25.11 6.98 11.07
N LEU A 2 -24.84 6.36 9.92
CA LEU A 2 -23.62 5.57 9.68
C LEU A 2 -22.46 6.47 9.21
N SER A 3 -21.38 6.53 9.97
CA SER A 3 -20.13 7.22 9.60
C SER A 3 -19.29 6.34 8.68
N LEU A 4 -18.95 6.83 7.49
CA LEU A 4 -17.93 6.24 6.63
C LEU A 4 -16.57 6.74 7.12
N LEU A 5 -15.82 5.93 7.86
CA LEU A 5 -14.40 6.19 8.06
C LEU A 5 -13.72 5.81 6.74
N SER A 6 -13.43 6.79 5.90
CA SER A 6 -12.75 6.54 4.62
C SER A 6 -11.28 6.24 4.89
N ILE A 7 -11.00 5.00 5.26
CA ILE A 7 -9.65 4.51 5.41
C ILE A 7 -9.10 4.18 4.02
N THR A 8 -8.02 4.85 3.60
CA THR A 8 -7.38 4.55 2.31
C THR A 8 -6.46 3.35 2.49
N LEU A 9 -6.79 2.26 1.80
CA LEU A 9 -6.00 1.03 1.81
C LEU A 9 -5.25 0.92 0.48
N LEU A 10 -3.91 0.88 0.56
CA LEU A 10 -3.06 0.67 -0.61
C LEU A 10 -2.41 -0.71 -0.52
N THR A 11 -2.67 -1.58 -1.50
CA THR A 11 -1.91 -2.84 -1.62
C THR A 11 -0.85 -2.73 -2.69
N ILE A 12 0.36 -3.18 -2.37
CA ILE A 12 1.42 -3.41 -3.35
C ILE A 12 1.45 -4.92 -3.63
N ALA A 13 1.18 -5.29 -4.88
CA ALA A 13 1.24 -6.66 -5.36
C ALA A 13 2.35 -6.82 -6.42
N ALA A 14 3.16 -7.87 -6.28
CA ALA A 14 4.02 -8.41 -7.33
C ALA A 14 3.55 -9.84 -7.65
N GLU A 15 3.21 -10.14 -8.91
CA GLU A 15 2.67 -11.45 -9.34
C GLU A 15 3.71 -12.25 -10.13
N GLN A 16 4.04 -13.48 -9.68
CA GLN A 16 4.24 -14.72 -10.47
C GLN A 16 4.41 -15.93 -9.52
N ILE A 17 4.00 -17.11 -10.02
CA ILE A 17 3.82 -18.40 -9.32
C ILE A 17 5.15 -19.12 -9.14
N TYR A 18 5.55 -19.45 -7.91
CA TYR A 18 6.20 -20.72 -7.57
C TYR A 18 5.80 -21.13 -6.15
N ALA A 19 5.37 -22.37 -5.99
CA ALA A 19 5.00 -22.97 -4.71
C ALA A 19 6.26 -23.27 -3.88
N GLN A 20 6.27 -22.94 -2.59
CA GLN A 20 7.23 -23.52 -1.65
C GLN A 20 6.65 -23.57 -0.22
N ASP A 21 6.74 -24.75 0.36
CA ASP A 21 6.19 -25.20 1.64
C ASP A 21 6.99 -24.70 2.87
N THR A 22 6.32 -24.75 4.01
CA THR A 22 6.60 -24.17 5.34
C THR A 22 7.66 -24.88 6.18
N SER A 23 8.48 -24.11 6.94
CA SER A 23 8.66 -24.20 8.43
C SER A 23 10.05 -23.76 8.98
N LYS A 24 10.00 -22.86 10.01
CA LYS A 24 11.00 -22.48 11.06
C LYS A 24 12.27 -21.73 10.61
N GLU A 25 12.82 -20.69 11.28
CA GLU A 25 12.72 -20.11 12.63
C GLU A 25 13.09 -18.61 12.59
N HIS A 26 12.79 -17.90 13.69
CA HIS A 26 12.84 -16.46 13.91
C HIS A 26 14.18 -15.74 13.60
N GLN A 27 14.19 -14.97 12.52
CA GLN A 27 14.58 -13.56 12.58
C GLN A 27 13.38 -12.78 12.07
N GLY A 28 12.78 -11.94 12.92
CA GLY A 28 11.45 -11.36 12.73
C GLY A 28 11.28 -10.67 11.37
N LEU A 29 10.76 -11.42 10.40
CA LEU A 29 10.31 -10.87 9.14
C LEU A 29 9.14 -9.95 9.49
N GLN A 30 9.40 -8.64 9.52
CA GLN A 30 8.36 -7.66 9.79
C GLN A 30 7.20 -7.92 8.82
N PRO A 31 5.96 -8.09 9.33
CA PRO A 31 4.83 -8.32 8.46
C PRO A 31 4.70 -7.17 7.46
N CYS A 32 4.50 -7.50 6.19
CA CYS A 32 4.46 -6.51 5.15
C CYS A 32 3.14 -5.72 5.18
N GLY A 33 3.22 -4.40 5.31
CA GLY A 33 2.04 -3.57 5.53
C GLY A 33 2.11 -2.81 6.85
N GLY A 34 0.99 -2.24 7.25
CA GLY A 34 0.89 -1.52 8.52
C GLY A 34 -0.15 -0.41 8.50
N HIS A 35 -0.18 0.35 9.58
CA HIS A 35 -1.09 1.47 9.76
C HIS A 35 -0.27 2.75 9.97
N LEU A 36 -0.38 3.69 9.04
CA LEU A 36 0.21 5.02 9.12
C LEU A 36 -0.84 6.03 9.57
N LYS A 37 -0.53 6.75 10.65
CA LYS A 37 -1.37 7.80 11.20
C LYS A 37 -0.63 9.12 11.17
N GLY A 38 -1.34 10.19 10.80
CA GLY A 38 -0.83 11.55 10.83
C GLY A 38 -0.45 12.09 9.44
N PRO A 39 0.14 13.30 9.38
CA PRO A 39 0.30 14.04 8.13
C PRO A 39 1.40 13.48 7.22
N VAL A 40 2.36 12.73 7.77
CA VAL A 40 3.51 12.18 7.05
C VAL A 40 3.86 10.80 7.61
N GLY A 41 4.25 9.88 6.73
CA GLY A 41 4.71 8.54 7.11
C GLY A 41 5.63 7.94 6.05
N THR A 42 6.21 6.78 6.34
CA THR A 42 7.09 6.06 5.41
C THR A 42 6.58 4.63 5.22
N ILE A 43 6.49 4.22 3.95
CA ILE A 43 6.15 2.86 3.54
C ILE A 43 7.43 2.18 3.08
N THR A 44 7.70 0.99 3.61
CA THR A 44 8.84 0.16 3.20
C THR A 44 8.41 -1.29 3.04
N THR A 45 9.07 -2.01 2.13
CA THR A 45 8.98 -3.47 2.09
C THR A 45 9.70 -4.06 3.30
N PRO A 46 9.37 -5.30 3.71
CA PRO A 46 10.18 -6.01 4.68
C PRO A 46 11.65 -6.01 4.26
N ASN A 47 12.56 -5.91 5.23
CA ASN A 47 14.01 -6.02 5.03
C ASN A 47 14.68 -4.93 4.17
N PHE A 48 13.96 -3.91 3.69
CA PHE A 48 14.56 -2.81 2.93
C PHE A 48 15.81 -2.24 3.65
N PRO A 49 16.96 -2.04 2.97
CA PRO A 49 17.18 -2.08 1.51
C PRO A 49 17.54 -3.47 0.94
N ASN A 50 17.54 -4.52 1.76
CA ASN A 50 17.82 -5.88 1.32
C ASN A 50 16.63 -6.48 0.52
N PRO A 51 16.87 -7.58 -0.23
CA PRO A 51 15.80 -8.29 -0.90
C PRO A 51 14.67 -8.71 0.06
N PHE A 52 13.45 -8.63 -0.44
CA PHE A 52 12.23 -9.06 0.26
C PHE A 52 11.64 -10.30 -0.44
N PRO A 53 10.86 -11.14 0.28
CA PRO A 53 10.22 -12.29 -0.33
C PRO A 53 9.27 -11.88 -1.44
N VAL A 54 9.34 -12.56 -2.58
CA VAL A 54 8.42 -12.41 -3.71
C VAL A 54 7.73 -13.74 -4.01
N PRO A 55 6.43 -13.77 -4.37
CA PRO A 55 5.53 -12.62 -4.50
C PRO A 55 5.20 -12.01 -3.14
N ILE A 56 4.98 -10.69 -3.14
CA ILE A 56 4.58 -9.97 -1.93
C ILE A 56 3.23 -9.30 -2.16
N LYS A 57 2.38 -9.34 -1.14
CA LYS A 57 1.11 -8.61 -1.10
C LYS A 57 0.99 -7.88 0.22
N CYS A 58 1.43 -6.63 0.20
CA CYS A 58 1.38 -5.77 1.38
C CYS A 58 0.05 -5.01 1.42
N LYS A 59 -0.37 -4.59 2.61
CA LYS A 59 -1.54 -3.73 2.82
C LYS A 59 -1.18 -2.60 3.79
N TRP A 60 -1.27 -1.36 3.34
CA TRP A 60 -1.13 -0.19 4.22
C TRP A 60 -2.45 0.52 4.39
N ILE A 61 -2.74 0.85 5.63
CA ILE A 61 -3.81 1.74 6.04
C ILE A 61 -3.18 3.13 6.23
N ILE A 62 -3.69 4.14 5.54
CA ILE A 62 -3.23 5.52 5.69
C ILE A 62 -4.41 6.35 6.20
N GLU A 63 -4.29 6.85 7.43
CA GLU A 63 -5.28 7.68 8.10
C GLU A 63 -4.71 9.08 8.38
N HIS A 64 -5.49 10.11 8.04
CA HIS A 64 -5.24 11.48 8.42
C HIS A 64 -6.54 12.17 8.81
N ASP A 65 -6.44 13.23 9.62
CA ASP A 65 -7.55 14.03 10.13
C ASP A 65 -7.68 15.40 9.43
N ILE A 66 -6.78 15.71 8.49
CA ILE A 66 -6.80 16.95 7.71
C ILE A 66 -8.08 17.09 6.88
N VAL A 67 -8.89 18.10 7.17
CA VAL A 67 -10.09 18.46 6.39
C VAL A 67 -9.70 18.87 4.98
N ASN A 68 -10.33 18.27 3.96
CA ASN A 68 -9.96 18.42 2.54
C ASN A 68 -8.50 18.05 2.25
N GLY A 69 -7.86 17.29 3.14
CA GLY A 69 -6.52 16.76 2.93
C GLY A 69 -6.49 15.78 1.75
N THR A 70 -5.31 15.67 1.13
CA THR A 70 -5.06 14.73 0.06
C THR A 70 -3.87 13.86 0.44
N ILE A 71 -3.98 12.56 0.18
CA ILE A 71 -2.87 11.63 0.36
C ILE A 71 -2.04 11.64 -0.91
N SER A 72 -0.73 11.83 -0.77
CA SER A 72 0.25 11.72 -1.86
C SER A 72 1.33 10.73 -1.44
N VAL A 73 1.63 9.75 -2.30
CA VAL A 73 2.69 8.77 -2.07
C VAL A 73 3.80 9.01 -3.07
N TYR A 74 5.02 9.22 -2.58
CA TYR A 74 6.21 9.44 -3.41
C TYR A 74 7.13 8.22 -3.34
N PHE A 75 7.67 7.82 -4.48
CA PHE A 75 8.65 6.74 -4.60
C PHE A 75 10.06 7.33 -4.50
N THR A 76 10.67 7.19 -3.33
CA THR A 76 12.05 7.65 -3.10
C THR A 76 13.06 6.64 -3.62
N GLN A 77 12.78 5.33 -3.45
CA GLN A 77 13.64 4.22 -3.83
C GLN A 77 12.78 3.06 -4.35
N GLN A 78 13.17 2.47 -5.48
CA GLN A 78 12.43 1.40 -6.14
C GLN A 78 13.39 0.46 -6.87
N TYR A 79 13.36 -0.81 -6.49
CA TYR A 79 14.29 -1.85 -6.96
C TYR A 79 13.55 -3.14 -7.31
N THR A 80 12.52 -3.06 -8.16
CA THR A 80 11.75 -4.24 -8.59
C THR A 80 12.01 -4.56 -10.06
N THR A 81 12.01 -5.85 -10.40
CA THR A 81 12.29 -6.35 -11.76
C THR A 81 11.03 -6.71 -12.53
N THR A 82 9.92 -7.00 -11.84
CA THR A 82 8.67 -7.50 -12.43
C THR A 82 7.53 -6.47 -12.35
N GLY A 83 7.84 -5.21 -12.03
CA GLY A 83 6.83 -4.18 -11.81
C GLY A 83 6.14 -4.27 -10.45
N LEU A 84 5.14 -3.41 -10.24
CA LEU A 84 4.33 -3.31 -9.03
C LEU A 84 2.91 -2.87 -9.38
N THR A 85 1.90 -3.50 -8.79
CA THR A 85 0.52 -3.02 -8.86
C THR A 85 0.12 -2.37 -7.55
N PHE A 86 -0.38 -1.14 -7.65
CA PHE A 86 -1.01 -0.40 -6.56
C PHE A 86 -2.52 -0.44 -6.72
N THR A 87 -3.22 -1.00 -5.73
CA THR A 87 -4.68 -1.02 -5.68
C THR A 87 -5.16 -0.19 -4.51
N GLU A 88 -6.03 0.77 -4.79
CA GLU A 88 -6.78 1.53 -3.80
C GLU A 88 -8.04 0.75 -3.44
N TYR A 89 -8.29 0.61 -2.16
CA TYR A 89 -9.55 0.05 -1.66
C TYR A 89 -10.37 1.10 -0.93
N LEU A 90 -11.67 1.01 -1.12
CA LEU A 90 -12.66 1.76 -0.37
C LEU A 90 -13.30 0.84 0.67
N TYR A 91 -13.26 1.25 1.93
CA TYR A 91 -13.82 0.52 3.05
C TYR A 91 -14.80 1.40 3.82
N TYR A 92 -15.81 0.78 4.43
CA TYR A 92 -16.71 1.44 5.38
C TYR A 92 -16.08 1.51 6.78
N ASP A 93 -15.48 0.39 7.17
CA ASP A 93 -14.67 0.13 8.36
C ASP A 93 -13.61 -0.93 8.01
N GLU A 94 -12.76 -1.34 8.95
CA GLU A 94 -11.71 -2.33 8.66
C GLU A 94 -12.22 -3.71 8.17
N SER A 95 -13.51 -4.01 8.37
CA SER A 95 -14.13 -5.30 8.08
C SER A 95 -14.91 -5.33 6.76
N TYR A 96 -15.42 -4.19 6.27
CA TYR A 96 -16.31 -4.15 5.10
C TYR A 96 -15.73 -3.36 3.92
N LYS A 97 -15.34 -4.10 2.87
CA LYS A 97 -14.84 -3.55 1.60
C LYS A 97 -15.99 -3.14 0.69
N LEU A 98 -16.08 -1.85 0.38
CA LEU A 98 -17.06 -1.27 -0.55
C LEU A 98 -16.63 -1.38 -2.01
N GLY A 99 -15.33 -1.34 -2.28
CA GLY A 99 -14.83 -1.38 -3.64
C GLY A 99 -13.31 -1.45 -3.72
N GLU A 100 -12.81 -1.71 -4.93
CA GLU A 100 -11.40 -1.64 -5.26
C GLU A 100 -11.21 -0.94 -6.60
N ARG A 101 -10.06 -0.29 -6.75
CA ARG A 101 -9.65 0.36 -7.98
C ARG A 101 -8.15 0.21 -8.15
N ARG A 102 -7.72 -0.25 -9.31
CA ARG A 102 -6.29 -0.23 -9.66
C ARG A 102 -5.85 1.23 -9.80
N ALA A 103 -5.00 1.68 -8.88
CA ALA A 103 -4.54 3.05 -8.80
C ALA A 103 -3.39 3.31 -9.76
N LEU A 104 -2.45 2.37 -9.86
CA LEU A 104 -1.26 2.46 -10.69
C LEU A 104 -0.68 1.06 -10.96
N THR A 105 -0.16 0.85 -12.16
CA THR A 105 0.69 -0.31 -12.49
C THR A 105 2.04 0.20 -12.95
N LEU A 106 3.08 -0.12 -12.19
CA LEU A 106 4.46 0.07 -12.61
C LEU A 106 4.92 -1.19 -13.35
N THR A 107 5.47 -1.03 -14.54
CA THR A 107 6.17 -2.05 -15.31
C THR A 107 7.67 -1.82 -15.21
N ASP A 108 8.46 -2.80 -15.59
CA ASP A 108 9.92 -2.66 -15.76
C ASP A 108 10.31 -1.45 -16.65
N GLU A 109 9.52 -1.14 -17.68
CA GLU A 109 9.76 -0.01 -18.58
C GLU A 109 9.51 1.38 -17.99
N ASN A 110 8.55 1.48 -17.06
CA ASN A 110 8.08 2.76 -16.53
C ASN A 110 8.46 2.99 -15.06
N ILE A 111 8.96 1.96 -14.37
CA ILE A 111 9.22 2.01 -12.94
C ILE A 111 10.14 3.18 -12.61
N THR A 112 11.20 3.42 -13.38
CA THR A 112 12.15 4.52 -13.14
C THR A 112 11.58 5.91 -13.42
N LYS A 113 10.55 6.03 -14.27
CA LYS A 113 9.97 7.29 -14.73
C LYS A 113 8.89 7.81 -13.80
N ILE A 114 8.08 6.91 -13.24
CA ILE A 114 6.97 7.28 -12.36
C ILE A 114 7.50 7.45 -10.94
N LYS A 115 7.19 8.59 -10.31
CA LYS A 115 7.76 8.99 -9.00
C LYS A 115 6.73 9.17 -7.90
N TRP A 116 5.45 9.12 -8.20
CA TRP A 116 4.40 9.32 -7.22
C TRP A 116 3.06 8.75 -7.68
N LEU A 117 2.15 8.58 -6.72
CA LEU A 117 0.74 8.35 -6.95
C LEU A 117 -0.10 9.20 -5.99
N GLN A 118 -1.26 9.63 -6.44
CA GLN A 118 -2.27 10.27 -5.60
C GLN A 118 -3.54 9.42 -5.67
N PRO A 119 -3.94 8.77 -4.58
CA PRO A 119 -5.21 8.06 -4.49
C PRO A 119 -6.40 9.00 -4.76
N ARG A 120 -7.51 8.45 -5.22
CA ARG A 120 -8.72 9.22 -5.54
C ARG A 120 -9.64 9.41 -4.33
N SER A 121 -9.45 8.62 -3.28
CA SER A 121 -10.21 8.75 -2.04
C SER A 121 -10.06 10.17 -1.49
N SER A 122 -11.15 10.93 -1.51
CA SER A 122 -11.22 12.24 -0.87
C SER A 122 -11.64 12.04 0.57
N PHE A 123 -10.82 12.49 1.51
CA PHE A 123 -11.22 12.57 2.91
C PHE A 123 -12.19 13.75 3.07
N ARG A 124 -13.47 13.45 3.25
CA ARG A 124 -14.48 14.46 3.61
C ARG A 124 -14.63 14.46 5.13
N GLY A 125 -13.73 15.18 5.80
CA GLY A 125 -13.80 15.39 7.24
C GLY A 125 -15.17 15.96 7.63
N LYS A 126 -15.80 15.39 8.66
CA LYS A 126 -16.95 16.01 9.32
C LYS A 126 -16.43 16.94 10.41
N GLY A 127 -16.87 18.19 10.37
CA GLY A 127 -16.77 19.13 11.48
C GLY A 127 -17.82 18.87 12.54
#